data_AF-W6K346-F1
#
_entry.id   AF-W6K346-F1
#
_cell.length_a   1.000
_cell.length_b   1.000
_cell.length_c   1.000
_cell.angle_alpha   90.00
_cell.angle_beta   90.00
_cell.angle_gamma   90.00
#
_symmetry.space_group_name_H-M   'P 1'
#
loop_
_entity.id
_entity.type
_entity.pdbx_description
1 polymer ?
#
loop_
_entity_poly.entity_id
_entity_poly.type
_entity_poly.pdbx_seq_one_letter_code
_entity_poly.pdbx_strand_id
1 'polypeptide(L)'
;MAAVWRRRARARILGESLAPLLSQLLSGADAEPLIAGIGARMRETAPGSAATALSPKVPVASITGTNGKTTTTRMLAHMAMTAGKKTAWSSTDGVVVMGEVVEPGDYSGPAGARGVLETPGLEIGVLETARGGLLLKGMGVTHNDVSVVTNVSADHLGMQGVDTLDQLAEVKAIVTTVTRPGGWTVLNGEDPRVWAMHAHSPGRPWAFALDPTTPALREAIDRKGRGLTVIDGDITILLPGAVTQKVLPLNEIPATLAGLSQHNTANVLAATAAGLGLGLPMEAVVEGLRSFNPDDRLNPGRMNIYSLPASDGEASVILDLAHNEAGLVALLDVARGLAAPGGRVLLALGTAGDRTDEIMEALGQIAGQRADQVVIAHKDHYLRGRSTHDFEVLFGAGLARSGVGDVAAYPSELVALQALCEHARAGDVIAVMTHEQRAEMVAWLAERGARADAPEDIRRKVKLAQGKHRREEDFENLWDMTDASARIAAAAALHRALPGDARAAYEYAGTLDAAGREADAVPLYEEALDSGLPEPHRHRARIQLASSLRNLGRPGEAVTLLDALVAERPESAAAIAFRALACLDAGQAETGVADLIDALLARATDDDSFAYRRALTAYADEVRARAEG
;
A
#
# COMPACT_ATOMS: atom_id res chain seq x y z
N MET A 1 -25.09 22.92 -3.74
CA MET A 1 -25.77 22.98 -2.43
C MET A 1 -26.53 21.67 -2.21
N ALA A 2 -26.01 20.78 -1.36
CA ALA A 2 -26.74 19.58 -0.96
C ALA A 2 -28.06 19.97 -0.27
N ALA A 3 -29.17 19.37 -0.69
CA ALA A 3 -30.51 19.77 -0.28
C ALA A 3 -30.81 19.32 1.15
N VAL A 4 -30.30 20.07 2.13
CA VAL A 4 -30.67 19.90 3.52
C VAL A 4 -32.16 20.27 3.67
N TRP A 5 -32.96 19.37 4.28
CA TRP A 5 -34.40 19.59 4.51
C TRP A 5 -34.62 20.95 5.18
N ARG A 6 -35.18 21.92 4.42
CA ARG A 6 -35.50 23.26 4.94
C ARG A 6 -36.62 23.25 5.99
N ARG A 7 -37.46 22.21 6.01
CA ARG A 7 -38.69 22.11 6.82
C ARG A 7 -38.82 20.73 7.48
N ARG A 8 -38.04 20.48 8.54
CA ARG A 8 -37.92 19.17 9.21
C ARG A 8 -39.25 18.56 9.67
N ALA A 9 -40.12 19.37 10.28
CA ALA A 9 -41.39 18.86 10.81
C ALA A 9 -42.34 18.39 9.70
N ARG A 10 -42.35 19.11 8.56
CA ARG A 10 -43.16 18.73 7.38
C ARG A 10 -42.62 17.48 6.70
N ALA A 11 -41.29 17.35 6.61
CA ALA A 11 -40.65 16.15 6.08
C ALA A 11 -40.94 14.92 6.95
N ARG A 12 -40.96 15.08 8.28
CA ARG A 12 -41.32 14.02 9.22
C ARG A 12 -42.76 13.56 9.03
N ILE A 13 -43.71 14.49 8.92
CA ILE A 13 -45.10 14.16 8.62
C ILE A 13 -45.21 13.39 7.32
N LEU A 14 -44.55 13.84 6.25
CA LEU A 14 -44.56 13.12 4.97
C LEU A 14 -44.05 11.67 5.15
N GLY A 15 -42.90 11.49 5.81
CA GLY A 15 -42.29 10.19 6.06
C GLY A 15 -43.18 9.26 6.89
N GLU A 16 -43.71 9.74 8.02
CA GLU A 16 -44.60 8.98 8.91
C GLU A 16 -45.96 8.70 8.26
N SER A 17 -46.37 9.47 7.26
CA SER A 17 -47.63 9.27 6.53
C SER A 17 -47.55 8.24 5.41
N LEU A 18 -46.36 7.95 4.88
CA LEU A 18 -46.19 7.12 3.68
C LEU A 18 -46.66 5.68 3.89
N ALA A 19 -46.23 5.02 4.97
CA ALA A 19 -46.64 3.64 5.23
C ALA A 19 -48.16 3.50 5.50
N PRO A 20 -48.78 4.34 6.35
CA PRO A 20 -50.24 4.34 6.50
C PRO A 20 -51.00 4.64 5.20
N LEU A 21 -50.53 5.61 4.41
CA LEU A 21 -51.13 5.95 3.12
C LEU A 21 -51.11 4.74 2.18
N LEU A 22 -49.95 4.11 1.98
CA LEU A 22 -49.80 2.94 1.11
C LEU A 22 -50.67 1.77 1.59
N SER A 23 -50.72 1.52 2.89
CA SER A 23 -51.57 0.46 3.45
C SER A 23 -53.06 0.69 3.16
N GLN A 24 -53.53 1.94 3.28
CA GLN A 24 -54.93 2.27 3.00
C GLN A 24 -55.25 2.19 1.49
N LEU A 25 -54.35 2.66 0.63
CA LEU A 25 -54.48 2.53 -0.82
C LEU A 25 -54.55 1.06 -1.26
N LEU A 26 -53.69 0.21 -0.71
CA LEU A 26 -53.69 -1.23 -0.97
C LEU A 26 -54.96 -1.93 -0.48
N SER A 27 -55.63 -1.37 0.53
CA SER A 27 -56.94 -1.84 1.00
C SER A 27 -58.14 -1.29 0.21
N GLY A 28 -57.88 -0.52 -0.86
CA GLY A 28 -58.91 0.02 -1.75
C GLY A 28 -59.49 1.37 -1.33
N ALA A 29 -58.84 2.10 -0.42
CA ALA A 29 -59.25 3.45 -0.05
C ALA A 29 -58.99 4.46 -1.18
N ASP A 30 -59.83 5.49 -1.28
CA ASP A 30 -59.67 6.57 -2.26
C ASP A 30 -58.42 7.41 -1.95
N ALA A 31 -57.57 7.59 -2.97
CA ALA A 31 -56.29 8.27 -2.84
C ALA A 31 -56.42 9.77 -2.61
N GLU A 32 -57.39 10.41 -3.25
CA GLU A 32 -57.53 11.86 -3.28
C GLU A 32 -57.75 12.47 -1.87
N PRO A 33 -58.70 11.99 -1.05
CA PRO A 33 -58.90 12.53 0.30
C PRO A 33 -57.71 12.24 1.24
N LEU A 34 -57.04 11.10 1.08
CA LEU A 34 -55.89 10.72 1.91
C LEU A 34 -54.68 11.60 1.64
N ILE A 35 -54.34 11.81 0.37
CA ILE A 35 -53.25 12.69 -0.05
C ILE A 35 -53.57 14.14 0.33
N ALA A 36 -54.80 14.59 0.12
CA ALA A 36 -55.24 15.93 0.50
C ALA A 36 -55.10 16.17 2.01
N GLY A 37 -55.49 15.20 2.83
CA GLY A 37 -55.35 15.25 4.29
C GLY A 37 -53.91 15.32 4.75
N ILE A 38 -53.01 14.50 4.18
CA ILE A 38 -51.57 14.57 4.46
C ILE A 38 -51.01 15.94 4.05
N GLY A 39 -51.39 16.45 2.88
CA GLY A 39 -50.99 17.76 2.39
C GLY A 39 -51.46 18.90 3.29
N ALA A 40 -52.69 18.82 3.82
CA ALA A 40 -53.23 19.80 4.78
C ALA A 40 -52.41 19.80 6.08
N ARG A 41 -52.20 18.63 6.70
CA ARG A 41 -51.36 18.50 7.90
C ARG A 41 -49.95 19.04 7.69
N MET A 42 -49.35 18.76 6.54
CA MET A 42 -48.02 19.29 6.20
C MET A 42 -48.01 20.81 6.07
N ARG A 43 -49.06 21.43 5.51
CA ARG A 43 -49.16 22.89 5.38
C ARG A 43 -49.40 23.58 6.72
N GLU A 44 -50.26 23.01 7.54
CA GLU A 44 -50.65 23.51 8.87
C GLU A 44 -49.53 23.36 9.89
N THR A 45 -48.67 22.35 9.74
CA THR A 45 -47.54 22.15 10.65
C THR A 45 -46.47 23.22 10.42
N ALA A 46 -46.07 23.86 11.53
CA ALA A 46 -44.91 24.75 11.54
C ALA A 46 -43.70 24.03 10.91
N PRO A 47 -42.91 24.68 10.04
CA PRO A 47 -41.86 24.00 9.28
C PRO A 47 -40.82 23.26 10.12
N GLY A 48 -40.72 23.56 11.42
CA GLY A 48 -39.67 23.08 12.31
C GLY A 48 -38.36 23.82 12.06
N SER A 49 -37.33 23.52 12.86
CA SER A 49 -35.99 24.05 12.62
C SER A 49 -35.47 23.54 11.28
N ALA A 50 -34.78 24.41 10.52
CA ALA A 50 -33.96 23.95 9.42
C ALA A 50 -32.95 22.93 9.96
N ALA A 51 -32.57 21.93 9.16
CA ALA A 51 -31.44 21.12 9.55
C ALA A 51 -30.19 22.02 9.58
N THR A 52 -29.67 22.24 10.78
CA THR A 52 -28.46 23.01 11.02
C THR A 52 -27.29 22.07 11.06
N ALA A 53 -26.21 22.46 10.41
CA ALA A 53 -24.91 21.85 10.62
C ALA A 53 -24.48 22.11 12.08
N LEU A 54 -23.88 21.12 12.71
CA LEU A 54 -23.36 21.25 14.07
C LEU A 54 -22.12 22.14 14.05
N SER A 55 -21.95 22.99 15.06
CA SER A 55 -20.70 23.70 15.24
C SER A 55 -19.82 22.91 16.19
N PRO A 56 -18.70 22.32 15.71
CA PRO A 56 -17.78 21.61 16.59
C PRO A 56 -17.28 22.53 17.71
N LYS A 57 -17.16 21.97 18.92
CA LYS A 57 -16.59 22.64 20.09
C LYS A 57 -15.17 22.18 20.39
N VAL A 58 -14.69 21.20 19.63
CA VAL A 58 -13.41 20.52 19.78
C VAL A 58 -12.79 20.34 18.40
N PRO A 59 -11.47 20.11 18.30
CA PRO A 59 -10.83 19.82 17.03
C PRO A 59 -11.48 18.66 16.28
N VAL A 60 -11.76 18.86 14.99
CA VAL A 60 -12.37 17.84 14.12
C VAL A 60 -11.57 17.65 12.84
N ALA A 61 -11.31 16.40 12.48
CA ALA A 61 -10.90 16.02 11.14
C ALA A 61 -12.08 15.47 10.33
N SER A 62 -12.24 15.88 9.08
CA SER A 62 -13.21 15.30 8.14
C SER A 62 -12.48 14.61 6.99
N ILE A 63 -12.79 13.34 6.74
CA ILE A 63 -12.06 12.49 5.79
C ILE A 63 -13.01 12.03 4.69
N THR A 64 -12.60 12.22 3.43
CA THR A 64 -13.30 11.69 2.26
C THR A 64 -12.33 11.15 1.21
N GLY A 65 -12.88 10.52 0.18
CA GLY A 65 -12.14 9.81 -0.86
C GLY A 65 -12.96 8.67 -1.45
N THR A 66 -12.54 8.11 -2.58
CA THR A 66 -13.16 6.88 -3.10
C THR A 66 -12.73 5.70 -2.22
N ASN A 67 -11.42 5.47 -2.11
CA ASN A 67 -10.82 4.41 -1.30
C ASN A 67 -9.99 4.97 -0.13
N GLY A 68 -9.76 4.18 0.92
CA GLY A 68 -8.87 4.51 2.03
C GLY A 68 -9.47 5.31 3.20
N LYS A 69 -10.67 5.87 3.04
CA LYS A 69 -11.37 6.67 4.08
C LYS A 69 -11.38 6.01 5.47
N THR A 70 -11.85 4.77 5.54
CA THR A 70 -12.00 4.03 6.79
C THR A 70 -10.65 3.74 7.45
N THR A 71 -9.65 3.31 6.66
CA THR A 71 -8.29 3.06 7.16
C THR A 71 -7.68 4.35 7.72
N THR A 72 -7.75 5.46 7.00
CA THR A 72 -7.25 6.77 7.45
C THR A 72 -7.98 7.26 8.70
N THR A 73 -9.31 7.05 8.77
CA THR A 73 -10.13 7.41 9.93
C THR A 73 -9.74 6.63 11.19
N ARG A 74 -9.64 5.31 11.08
CA ARG A 74 -9.25 4.42 12.19
C ARG A 74 -7.82 4.70 12.64
N MET A 75 -6.89 4.91 11.71
CA MET A 75 -5.49 5.22 12.01
C MET A 75 -5.36 6.58 12.73
N LEU A 76 -6.06 7.60 12.27
CA LEU A 76 -6.07 8.91 12.94
C LEU A 76 -6.68 8.84 14.34
N ALA A 77 -7.78 8.10 14.49
CA ALA A 77 -8.38 7.87 15.81
C ALA A 77 -7.43 7.13 16.74
N HIS A 78 -6.70 6.12 16.24
CA HIS A 78 -5.68 5.39 16.99
C HIS A 78 -4.53 6.29 17.45
N MET A 79 -4.04 7.20 16.60
CA MET A 79 -3.05 8.22 17.01
C MET A 79 -3.61 9.15 18.11
N ALA A 80 -4.87 9.57 18.00
CA ALA A 80 -5.51 10.41 19.02
C ALA A 80 -5.62 9.69 20.37
N MET A 81 -6.01 8.40 20.37
CA MET A 81 -6.03 7.57 21.58
C MET A 81 -4.62 7.41 22.17
N THR A 82 -3.62 7.21 21.31
CA THR A 82 -2.19 7.11 21.71
C THR A 82 -1.69 8.40 22.35
N ALA A 83 -2.20 9.56 21.91
CA ALA A 83 -1.95 10.86 22.52
C ALA A 83 -2.71 11.09 23.85
N GLY A 84 -3.42 10.08 24.37
CA GLY A 84 -4.23 10.18 25.57
C GLY A 84 -5.50 11.02 25.41
N LYS A 85 -5.96 11.25 24.17
CA LYS A 85 -7.15 12.05 23.89
C LYS A 85 -8.40 11.20 23.85
N LYS A 86 -9.47 11.71 24.47
CA LYS A 86 -10.80 11.12 24.28
C LYS A 86 -11.29 11.42 22.86
N THR A 87 -11.34 10.38 22.04
CA THR A 87 -11.74 10.48 20.63
C THR A 87 -12.96 9.63 20.31
N ALA A 88 -13.69 10.06 19.29
CA ALA A 88 -14.77 9.31 18.69
C ALA A 88 -14.74 9.53 17.17
N TRP A 89 -15.20 8.54 16.43
CA TRP A 89 -15.26 8.62 14.97
C TRP A 89 -16.49 7.95 14.39
N SER A 90 -16.84 8.38 13.19
CA SER A 90 -17.83 7.71 12.35
C SER A 90 -17.13 7.06 11.17
N SER A 91 -17.54 5.84 10.82
CA SER A 91 -17.08 5.11 9.63
C SER A 91 -18.24 4.39 8.95
N THR A 92 -17.91 3.55 7.97
CA THR A 92 -18.83 2.60 7.36
C THR A 92 -19.33 1.50 8.32
N ASP A 93 -18.71 1.35 9.50
CA ASP A 93 -19.04 0.30 10.47
C ASP A 93 -19.90 0.81 11.63
N GLY A 94 -19.84 2.12 11.92
CA GLY A 94 -20.65 2.70 12.97
C GLY A 94 -20.13 4.04 13.50
N VAL A 95 -20.72 4.44 14.62
CA VAL A 95 -20.14 5.43 15.54
C VAL A 95 -19.35 4.67 16.59
N VAL A 96 -18.09 5.07 16.77
CA VAL A 96 -17.13 4.39 17.65
C VAL A 96 -16.55 5.40 18.63
N VAL A 97 -16.48 5.03 19.90
CA VAL A 97 -15.94 5.86 20.98
C VAL A 97 -14.82 5.08 21.66
N MET A 98 -13.59 5.60 21.61
CA MET A 98 -12.42 4.96 22.25
C MET A 98 -12.25 3.47 21.88
N GLY A 99 -12.52 3.09 20.63
CA GLY A 99 -12.40 1.71 20.15
C GLY A 99 -13.70 0.89 20.24
N GLU A 100 -14.69 1.34 21.02
CA GLU A 100 -15.94 0.61 21.22
C GLU A 100 -17.05 1.11 20.29
N VAL A 101 -17.66 0.20 19.53
CA VAL A 101 -18.79 0.53 18.65
C VAL A 101 -20.02 0.80 19.51
N VAL A 102 -20.50 2.04 19.51
CA VAL A 102 -21.70 2.44 20.28
C VAL A 102 -22.97 2.39 19.45
N GLU A 103 -22.85 2.55 18.13
CA GLU A 103 -23.97 2.48 17.19
C GLU A 103 -23.50 1.84 15.88
N PRO A 104 -23.91 0.60 15.57
CA PRO A 104 -23.45 -0.11 14.37
C PRO A 104 -24.20 0.33 13.10
N GLY A 105 -23.52 0.30 11.95
CA GLY A 105 -24.08 0.57 10.63
C GLY A 105 -23.27 1.59 9.83
N ASP A 106 -23.71 1.94 8.62
CA ASP A 106 -23.00 2.97 7.83
C ASP A 106 -23.35 4.38 8.32
N TYR A 107 -22.42 4.99 9.06
CA TYR A 107 -22.53 6.36 9.59
C TYR A 107 -21.64 7.36 8.84
N SER A 108 -21.27 7.08 7.58
CA SER A 108 -20.38 7.91 6.76
C SER A 108 -21.04 9.20 6.23
N GLY A 109 -21.42 10.10 7.13
CA GLY A 109 -22.07 11.38 6.82
C GLY A 109 -22.63 12.12 8.05
N PRO A 110 -23.58 13.05 7.87
CA PRO A 110 -24.04 13.94 8.94
C PRO A 110 -24.62 13.29 10.19
N ALA A 111 -25.18 12.07 10.07
CA ALA A 111 -25.67 11.33 11.23
C ALA A 111 -24.50 10.85 12.11
N GLY A 112 -23.45 10.30 11.50
CA GLY A 112 -22.22 9.93 12.21
C GLY A 112 -21.53 11.13 12.82
N ALA A 113 -21.44 12.25 12.08
CA ALA A 113 -20.91 13.51 12.61
C ALA A 113 -21.62 13.96 13.89
N ARG A 114 -22.95 13.78 13.96
CA ARG A 114 -23.72 14.07 15.18
C ARG A 114 -23.38 13.10 16.30
N GLY A 115 -23.42 11.80 16.05
CA GLY A 115 -23.10 10.79 17.07
C GLY A 115 -21.71 10.98 17.68
N VAL A 116 -20.72 11.30 16.84
CA VAL A 116 -19.36 11.67 17.29
C VAL A 116 -19.40 12.90 18.19
N LEU A 117 -19.96 14.02 17.71
CA LEU A 117 -19.94 15.29 18.45
C LEU A 117 -20.79 15.31 19.72
N GLU A 118 -21.75 14.40 19.86
CA GLU A 118 -22.56 14.23 21.07
C GLU A 118 -21.86 13.38 22.15
N THR A 119 -20.69 12.81 21.85
CA THR A 119 -19.91 12.02 22.81
C THR A 119 -19.49 12.86 24.02
N PRO A 120 -19.88 12.47 25.25
CA PRO A 120 -19.52 13.23 26.45
C PRO A 120 -18.01 13.31 26.67
N GLY A 121 -17.50 14.52 26.87
CA GLY A 121 -16.07 14.75 27.13
C GLY A 121 -15.15 14.50 25.93
N LEU A 122 -15.69 14.46 24.70
CA LEU A 122 -14.90 14.40 23.48
C LEU A 122 -13.81 15.48 23.48
N GLU A 123 -12.61 15.13 23.07
CA GLU A 123 -11.49 16.07 22.88
C GLU A 123 -11.09 16.20 21.40
N ILE A 124 -11.26 15.14 20.59
CA ILE A 124 -11.01 15.14 19.14
C ILE A 124 -12.09 14.31 18.45
N GLY A 125 -12.67 14.82 17.36
CA GLY A 125 -13.62 14.06 16.52
C GLY A 125 -13.04 13.72 15.14
N VAL A 126 -13.28 12.52 14.65
CA VAL A 126 -12.88 12.12 13.27
C VAL A 126 -14.10 11.69 12.47
N LEU A 127 -14.37 12.38 11.36
CA LEU A 127 -15.61 12.24 10.61
C LEU A 127 -15.36 11.64 9.23
N GLU A 128 -15.62 10.35 9.04
CA GLU A 128 -15.70 9.78 7.70
C GLU A 128 -16.94 10.32 6.98
N THR A 129 -16.73 10.86 5.78
CA THR A 129 -17.82 11.45 4.98
C THR A 129 -17.81 10.86 3.57
N ALA A 130 -18.81 10.04 3.26
CA ALA A 130 -18.98 9.44 1.94
C ALA A 130 -19.76 10.33 0.97
N ARG A 131 -19.65 10.04 -0.34
CA ARG A 131 -20.38 10.76 -1.41
C ARG A 131 -21.87 10.87 -1.13
N GLY A 132 -22.52 9.75 -0.76
CA GLY A 132 -23.96 9.73 -0.49
C GLY A 132 -24.35 10.66 0.68
N GLY A 133 -23.53 10.71 1.73
CA GLY A 133 -23.70 11.64 2.85
C GLY A 133 -23.63 13.09 2.39
N LEU A 134 -22.63 13.44 1.59
CA LEU A 134 -22.42 14.78 1.04
C LEU A 134 -23.58 15.23 0.14
N LEU A 135 -23.96 14.42 -0.85
CA LEU A 135 -25.01 14.75 -1.83
C LEU A 135 -26.38 14.92 -1.16
N LEU A 136 -26.75 13.96 -0.31
CA LEU A 136 -28.11 13.88 0.22
C LEU A 136 -28.31 14.77 1.45
N LYS A 137 -27.26 14.98 2.27
CA LYS A 137 -27.39 15.55 3.62
C LYS A 137 -26.36 16.65 3.92
N GLY A 138 -25.36 16.87 3.06
CA GLY A 138 -24.30 17.86 3.25
C GLY A 138 -23.20 17.40 4.24
N MET A 139 -22.38 18.34 4.72
CA MET A 139 -21.24 18.06 5.60
C MET A 139 -21.62 17.64 7.03
N GLY A 140 -22.77 18.07 7.53
CA GLY A 140 -23.18 17.83 8.92
C GLY A 140 -22.49 18.73 9.96
N VAL A 141 -21.36 19.34 9.65
CA VAL A 141 -20.65 20.31 10.50
C VAL A 141 -20.45 21.67 9.80
N THR A 142 -20.39 22.75 10.59
CA THR A 142 -20.18 24.12 10.08
C THR A 142 -18.74 24.37 9.68
N HIS A 143 -17.80 23.66 10.32
CA HIS A 143 -16.38 23.75 10.01
C HIS A 143 -15.65 22.46 10.43
N ASN A 144 -14.43 22.28 9.96
CA ASN A 144 -13.44 21.33 10.49
C ASN A 144 -12.07 22.01 10.67
N ASP A 145 -11.22 21.42 11.48
CA ASP A 145 -9.84 21.87 11.70
C ASP A 145 -8.91 21.32 10.62
N VAL A 146 -9.18 20.09 10.22
CA VAL A 146 -8.46 19.36 9.17
C VAL A 146 -9.46 18.73 8.22
N SER A 147 -9.27 18.94 6.92
CA SER A 147 -9.94 18.17 5.87
C SER A 147 -8.94 17.22 5.22
N VAL A 148 -9.31 15.99 4.94
CA VAL A 148 -8.49 14.99 4.23
C VAL A 148 -9.24 14.49 3.01
N VAL A 149 -8.58 14.51 1.85
CA VAL A 149 -9.10 13.87 0.62
C VAL A 149 -8.06 12.87 0.12
N THR A 150 -8.39 11.57 0.18
CA THR A 150 -7.42 10.50 -0.10
C THR A 150 -7.19 10.25 -1.59
N ASN A 151 -8.26 10.18 -2.40
CA ASN A 151 -8.23 9.96 -3.86
C ASN A 151 -9.63 10.12 -4.48
N VAL A 152 -9.69 10.29 -5.80
CA VAL A 152 -10.89 10.17 -6.62
C VAL A 152 -10.68 9.13 -7.72
N SER A 153 -11.28 7.95 -7.56
CA SER A 153 -11.36 6.90 -8.59
C SER A 153 -12.81 6.58 -8.95
N ALA A 154 -13.00 5.87 -10.08
CA ALA A 154 -14.32 5.45 -10.55
C ALA A 154 -15.01 4.58 -9.50
N ASP A 155 -16.18 5.04 -9.06
CA ASP A 155 -17.04 4.33 -8.12
C ASP A 155 -18.39 5.04 -8.09
N HIS A 156 -19.48 4.27 -8.14
CA HIS A 156 -20.85 4.79 -8.14
C HIS A 156 -21.14 5.88 -9.21
N LEU A 157 -20.47 5.82 -10.38
CA LEU A 157 -20.80 6.68 -11.53
C LEU A 157 -22.16 6.29 -12.11
N GLY A 158 -22.87 7.26 -12.70
CA GLY A 158 -24.24 7.08 -13.21
C GLY A 158 -25.33 7.11 -12.13
N MET A 159 -24.95 7.38 -10.86
CA MET A 159 -25.88 7.42 -9.73
C MET A 159 -25.98 8.82 -9.14
N GLN A 160 -27.19 9.22 -8.75
CA GLN A 160 -27.45 10.47 -8.00
C GLN A 160 -26.90 11.74 -8.69
N GLY A 161 -26.83 11.74 -10.03
CA GLY A 161 -26.37 12.88 -10.84
C GLY A 161 -24.85 13.07 -10.88
N VAL A 162 -24.09 12.00 -10.61
CA VAL A 162 -22.62 11.98 -10.75
C VAL A 162 -22.27 10.95 -11.81
N ASP A 163 -21.87 11.42 -12.98
CA ASP A 163 -21.58 10.63 -14.17
C ASP A 163 -20.09 10.61 -14.51
N THR A 164 -19.32 11.60 -14.04
CA THR A 164 -17.89 11.73 -14.30
C THR A 164 -17.04 11.78 -13.04
N LEU A 165 -15.75 11.47 -13.17
CA LEU A 165 -14.77 11.62 -12.09
C LEU A 165 -14.63 13.07 -11.63
N ASP A 166 -14.76 14.04 -12.53
CA ASP A 166 -14.68 15.46 -12.19
C ASP A 166 -15.86 15.88 -11.31
N GLN A 167 -17.08 15.45 -11.66
CA GLN A 167 -18.26 15.65 -10.81
C GLN A 167 -18.11 14.96 -9.45
N LEU A 168 -17.53 13.75 -9.41
CA LEU A 168 -17.26 13.07 -8.15
C LEU A 168 -16.23 13.84 -7.30
N ALA A 169 -15.22 14.43 -7.92
CA ALA A 169 -14.25 15.29 -7.25
C ALA A 169 -14.92 16.56 -6.69
N GLU A 170 -15.80 17.22 -7.45
CA GLU A 170 -16.58 18.38 -6.96
C GLU A 170 -17.39 18.06 -5.70
N VAL A 171 -18.03 16.88 -5.66
CA VAL A 171 -18.76 16.43 -4.47
C VAL A 171 -17.81 16.26 -3.29
N LYS A 172 -16.66 15.61 -3.48
CA LYS A 172 -15.68 15.39 -2.39
C LYS A 172 -15.03 16.69 -1.92
N ALA A 173 -14.86 17.68 -2.82
CA ALA A 173 -14.31 18.99 -2.50
C ALA A 173 -15.13 19.75 -1.45
N ILE A 174 -16.41 19.43 -1.27
CA ILE A 174 -17.25 20.02 -0.21
C ILE A 174 -16.57 19.93 1.17
N VAL A 175 -15.84 18.85 1.45
CA VAL A 175 -15.13 18.65 2.72
C VAL A 175 -14.04 19.70 2.96
N THR A 176 -13.38 20.18 1.90
CA THR A 176 -12.31 21.18 2.00
C THR A 176 -12.88 22.58 2.17
N THR A 177 -14.06 22.87 1.59
CA THR A 177 -14.71 24.20 1.66
C THR A 177 -15.11 24.63 3.07
N VAL A 178 -15.28 23.68 4.00
CA VAL A 178 -15.62 23.96 5.39
C VAL A 178 -14.39 23.88 6.32
N THR A 179 -13.18 23.74 5.78
CA THR A 179 -11.97 23.88 6.60
C THR A 179 -11.96 25.28 7.22
N ARG A 180 -11.59 25.44 8.48
CA ARG A 180 -11.51 26.77 9.09
C ARG A 180 -10.25 27.51 8.60
N PRO A 181 -10.27 28.86 8.54
CA PRO A 181 -9.04 29.63 8.35
C PRO A 181 -7.96 29.24 9.37
N GLY A 182 -6.74 29.01 8.90
CA GLY A 182 -5.63 28.53 9.72
C GLY A 182 -5.61 27.02 9.99
N GLY A 183 -6.69 26.29 9.66
CA GLY A 183 -6.72 24.83 9.59
C GLY A 183 -5.89 24.26 8.44
N TRP A 184 -5.95 22.95 8.25
CA TRP A 184 -5.17 22.23 7.25
C TRP A 184 -6.05 21.48 6.25
N THR A 185 -5.68 21.57 4.98
CA THR A 185 -6.32 20.83 3.89
C THR A 185 -5.32 19.83 3.34
N VAL A 186 -5.43 18.59 3.84
CA VAL A 186 -4.56 17.45 3.50
C VAL A 186 -5.07 16.81 2.20
N LEU A 187 -4.27 16.86 1.15
CA LEU A 187 -4.66 16.47 -0.20
C LEU A 187 -3.65 15.52 -0.82
N ASN A 188 -4.14 14.49 -1.49
CA ASN A 188 -3.29 13.67 -2.35
C ASN A 188 -2.79 14.52 -3.53
N GLY A 189 -1.47 14.68 -3.61
CA GLY A 189 -0.79 15.43 -4.65
C GLY A 189 -0.64 14.67 -5.97
N GLU A 190 -0.81 13.35 -5.96
CA GLU A 190 -0.69 12.49 -7.15
C GLU A 190 -1.98 12.43 -7.97
N ASP A 191 -3.10 12.89 -7.40
CA ASP A 191 -4.37 13.06 -8.10
C ASP A 191 -4.61 14.55 -8.37
N PRO A 192 -4.50 15.01 -9.65
CA PRO A 192 -4.69 16.41 -10.00
C PRO A 192 -6.06 16.98 -9.61
N ARG A 193 -7.12 16.15 -9.59
CA ARG A 193 -8.47 16.59 -9.21
C ARG A 193 -8.54 16.86 -7.71
N VAL A 194 -7.89 16.02 -6.92
CA VAL A 194 -7.77 16.20 -5.48
C VAL A 194 -6.89 17.41 -5.16
N TRP A 195 -5.74 17.53 -5.81
CA TRP A 195 -4.85 18.66 -5.61
C TRP A 195 -5.53 20.00 -5.93
N ALA A 196 -6.32 20.08 -7.00
CA ALA A 196 -7.06 21.29 -7.38
C ALA A 196 -8.04 21.80 -6.30
N MET A 197 -8.46 20.94 -5.35
CA MET A 197 -9.37 21.32 -4.26
C MET A 197 -8.75 22.36 -3.30
N HIS A 198 -7.43 22.53 -3.28
CA HIS A 198 -6.78 23.54 -2.46
C HIS A 198 -7.21 24.96 -2.83
N ALA A 199 -7.53 25.21 -4.11
CA ALA A 199 -7.87 26.55 -4.61
C ALA A 199 -9.16 27.12 -4.00
N HIS A 200 -10.06 26.24 -3.55
CA HIS A 200 -11.35 26.60 -2.97
C HIS A 200 -11.40 26.38 -1.44
N SER A 201 -10.27 25.98 -0.84
CA SER A 201 -10.18 25.81 0.60
C SER A 201 -9.64 27.07 1.27
N PRO A 202 -10.22 27.54 2.39
CA PRO A 202 -9.63 28.58 3.22
C PRO A 202 -8.51 28.04 4.14
N GLY A 203 -8.31 26.72 4.20
CA GLY A 203 -7.25 26.06 4.96
C GLY A 203 -5.89 26.13 4.26
N ARG A 204 -4.80 25.94 5.01
CA ARG A 204 -3.46 25.82 4.44
C ARG A 204 -3.30 24.46 3.75
N PRO A 205 -2.72 24.38 2.54
CA PRO A 205 -2.54 23.10 1.88
C PRO A 205 -1.47 22.26 2.59
N TRP A 206 -1.73 20.97 2.71
CA TRP A 206 -0.73 19.95 3.06
C TRP A 206 -0.81 18.85 2.00
N ALA A 207 0.12 18.85 1.05
CA ALA A 207 0.17 17.81 0.03
C ALA A 207 0.80 16.55 0.60
N PHE A 208 0.28 15.38 0.24
CA PHE A 208 0.98 14.12 0.39
C PHE A 208 1.10 13.39 -0.94
N ALA A 209 2.20 12.70 -1.17
CA ALA A 209 2.44 11.91 -2.37
C ALA A 209 3.46 10.80 -2.08
N LEU A 210 3.34 9.65 -2.74
CA LEU A 210 4.35 8.59 -2.63
C LEU A 210 5.64 9.02 -3.34
N ASP A 211 5.52 9.61 -4.53
CA ASP A 211 6.66 10.13 -5.30
C ASP A 211 7.10 11.52 -4.77
N PRO A 212 8.35 11.66 -4.26
CA PRO A 212 8.87 12.92 -3.74
C PRO A 212 9.06 14.00 -4.83
N THR A 213 9.01 13.64 -6.11
CA THR A 213 9.10 14.57 -7.25
C THR A 213 7.75 15.16 -7.67
N THR A 214 6.65 14.73 -7.02
CA THR A 214 5.29 15.19 -7.33
C THR A 214 5.18 16.73 -7.21
N PRO A 215 4.77 17.44 -8.28
CA PRO A 215 4.73 18.91 -8.29
C PRO A 215 3.89 19.55 -7.17
N ALA A 216 2.81 18.89 -6.77
CA ALA A 216 1.94 19.34 -5.69
C ALA A 216 2.67 19.52 -4.34
N LEU A 217 3.70 18.72 -4.07
CA LEU A 217 4.52 18.85 -2.85
C LEU A 217 5.20 20.22 -2.80
N ARG A 218 5.83 20.63 -3.91
CA ARG A 218 6.48 21.93 -4.04
C ARG A 218 5.46 23.07 -4.00
N GLU A 219 4.36 22.94 -4.73
CA GLU A 219 3.32 23.97 -4.76
C GLU A 219 2.70 24.20 -3.38
N ALA A 220 2.49 23.13 -2.59
CA ALA A 220 2.02 23.26 -1.21
C ALA A 220 2.98 24.12 -0.37
N ILE A 221 4.29 23.88 -0.47
CA ILE A 221 5.32 24.61 0.27
C ILE A 221 5.35 26.09 -0.15
N ASP A 222 5.31 26.37 -1.45
CA ASP A 222 5.29 27.73 -2.00
C ASP A 222 4.06 28.53 -1.50
N ARG A 223 2.97 27.83 -1.20
CA ARG A 223 1.74 28.38 -0.60
C ARG A 223 1.78 28.44 0.93
N LYS A 224 2.96 28.39 1.55
CA LYS A 224 3.18 28.35 3.02
C LYS A 224 2.51 27.14 3.69
N GLY A 225 2.31 26.08 2.91
CA GLY A 225 1.82 24.79 3.34
C GLY A 225 2.96 23.84 3.71
N ARG A 226 2.68 22.53 3.59
CA ARG A 226 3.63 21.45 3.88
C ARG A 226 3.50 20.32 2.86
N GLY A 227 4.56 19.53 2.71
CA GLY A 227 4.55 18.26 1.98
C GLY A 227 4.74 17.08 2.93
N LEU A 228 4.28 15.90 2.55
CA LEU A 228 4.61 14.64 3.20
C LEU A 228 4.83 13.57 2.12
N THR A 229 5.97 12.89 2.14
CA THR A 229 6.32 11.92 1.09
C THR A 229 7.22 10.81 1.62
N VAL A 230 7.66 9.90 0.76
CA VAL A 230 8.62 8.85 1.07
C VAL A 230 9.96 9.19 0.42
N ILE A 231 11.02 9.26 1.23
CA ILE A 231 12.41 9.46 0.77
C ILE A 231 13.24 8.35 1.39
N ASP A 232 13.96 7.59 0.57
CA ASP A 232 14.82 6.48 1.03
C ASP A 232 14.12 5.46 1.95
N GLY A 233 12.83 5.23 1.72
CA GLY A 233 11.99 4.33 2.54
C GLY A 233 11.46 4.95 3.83
N ASP A 234 11.67 6.24 4.05
CA ASP A 234 11.21 6.98 5.22
C ASP A 234 10.07 7.94 4.90
N ILE A 235 9.06 7.96 5.78
CA ILE A 235 8.08 9.05 5.79
C ILE A 235 8.80 10.34 6.18
N THR A 236 8.73 11.33 5.31
CA THR A 236 9.43 12.59 5.46
C THR A 236 8.49 13.77 5.26
N ILE A 237 8.48 14.68 6.22
CA ILE A 237 7.78 15.97 6.13
C ILE A 237 8.68 16.95 5.38
N LEU A 238 8.10 17.63 4.40
CA LEU A 238 8.72 18.73 3.68
C LEU A 238 8.16 20.05 4.23
N LEU A 239 9.05 20.89 4.75
CA LEU A 239 8.71 22.18 5.36
C LEU A 239 9.24 23.34 4.50
N PRO A 240 8.68 24.55 4.64
CA PRO A 240 9.23 25.76 4.03
C PRO A 240 10.72 25.96 4.34
N GLY A 241 11.46 26.46 3.35
CA GLY A 241 12.91 26.70 3.48
C GLY A 241 13.79 25.49 3.19
N ALA A 242 13.28 24.51 2.43
CA ALA A 242 13.98 23.26 2.10
C ALA A 242 14.38 22.41 3.32
N VAL A 243 13.61 22.53 4.41
CA VAL A 243 13.80 21.73 5.62
C VAL A 243 13.02 20.43 5.48
N THR A 244 13.69 19.31 5.73
CA THR A 244 13.06 17.99 5.82
C THR A 244 13.06 17.49 7.26
N GLN A 245 12.03 16.75 7.64
CA GLN A 245 11.94 16.09 8.94
C GLN A 245 11.50 14.64 8.73
N LYS A 246 12.37 13.70 9.04
CA LYS A 246 12.06 12.26 9.06
C LYS A 246 11.08 11.96 10.19
N VAL A 247 10.08 11.14 9.89
CA VAL A 247 9.06 10.67 10.85
C VAL A 247 9.38 9.24 11.28
N LEU A 248 9.33 8.29 10.34
CA LEU A 248 9.49 6.86 10.61
C LEU A 248 9.74 6.09 9.30
N PRO A 249 10.58 5.04 9.27
CA PRO A 249 10.72 4.18 8.11
C PRO A 249 9.46 3.33 7.87
N LEU A 250 9.15 3.05 6.61
CA LEU A 250 7.95 2.29 6.23
C LEU A 250 7.92 0.87 6.83
N ASN A 251 9.08 0.23 6.98
CA ASN A 251 9.20 -1.13 7.52
C ASN A 251 8.83 -1.24 9.01
N GLU A 252 8.81 -0.12 9.74
CA GLU A 252 8.35 -0.01 11.13
C GLU A 252 6.85 0.31 11.23
N ILE A 253 6.14 0.48 10.11
CA ILE A 253 4.72 0.80 10.06
C ILE A 253 3.95 -0.42 9.53
N PRO A 254 3.30 -1.21 10.41
CA PRO A 254 2.61 -2.43 10.02
C PRO A 254 1.62 -2.26 8.85
N ALA A 255 0.87 -1.16 8.85
CA ALA A 255 -0.14 -0.87 7.82
C ALA A 255 0.44 -0.80 6.39
N THR A 256 1.72 -0.48 6.23
CA THR A 256 2.37 -0.39 4.91
C THR A 256 2.75 -1.76 4.36
N LEU A 257 2.65 -2.82 5.17
CA LEU A 257 3.09 -4.18 4.83
C LEU A 257 4.55 -4.22 4.37
N ALA A 258 5.46 -3.68 5.19
CA ALA A 258 6.88 -3.53 4.86
C ALA A 258 7.14 -2.68 3.60
N GLY A 259 6.30 -1.64 3.39
CA GLY A 259 6.34 -0.80 2.20
C GLY A 259 5.68 -1.41 0.95
N LEU A 260 5.17 -2.64 1.01
CA LEU A 260 4.53 -3.30 -0.13
C LEU A 260 3.20 -2.64 -0.53
N SER A 261 2.40 -2.21 0.44
CA SER A 261 1.06 -1.65 0.18
C SER A 261 1.14 -0.14 -0.09
N GLN A 262 1.31 0.24 -1.35
CA GLN A 262 1.35 1.65 -1.77
C GLN A 262 0.11 2.44 -1.33
N HIS A 263 -1.08 1.83 -1.44
CA HIS A 263 -2.34 2.46 -1.05
C HIS A 263 -2.42 2.72 0.46
N ASN A 264 -1.96 1.78 1.29
CA ASN A 264 -1.88 2.03 2.72
C ASN A 264 -0.74 2.99 3.08
N THR A 265 0.37 3.00 2.34
CA THR A 265 1.38 4.04 2.50
C THR A 265 0.77 5.42 2.25
N ALA A 266 -0.04 5.60 1.20
CA ALA A 266 -0.76 6.86 0.97
C ALA A 266 -1.75 7.19 2.10
N ASN A 267 -2.48 6.19 2.64
CA ASN A 267 -3.36 6.40 3.81
C ASN A 267 -2.58 6.79 5.06
N VAL A 268 -1.40 6.19 5.28
CA VAL A 268 -0.47 6.53 6.36
C VAL A 268 0.01 7.97 6.23
N LEU A 269 0.39 8.40 5.02
CA LEU A 269 0.78 9.79 4.77
C LEU A 269 -0.38 10.75 5.10
N ALA A 270 -1.58 10.44 4.61
CA ALA A 270 -2.79 11.24 4.88
C ALA A 270 -3.11 11.32 6.39
N ALA A 271 -3.07 10.19 7.11
CA ALA A 271 -3.33 10.13 8.54
C ALA A 271 -2.27 10.87 9.36
N THR A 272 -0.99 10.74 8.99
CA THR A 272 0.14 11.43 9.62
C THR A 272 -0.01 12.94 9.49
N ALA A 273 -0.26 13.44 8.28
CA ALA A 273 -0.50 14.87 8.03
C ALA A 273 -1.74 15.37 8.80
N ALA A 274 -2.80 14.56 8.88
CA ALA A 274 -4.00 14.93 9.61
C ALA A 274 -3.78 14.97 11.14
N GLY A 275 -3.07 13.99 11.70
CA GLY A 275 -2.75 13.94 13.13
C GLY A 275 -1.91 15.13 13.58
N LEU A 276 -0.85 15.44 12.83
CA LEU A 276 -0.04 16.64 13.06
C LEU A 276 -0.84 17.93 12.82
N GLY A 277 -1.75 17.92 11.83
CA GLY A 277 -2.66 19.04 11.55
C GLY A 277 -3.67 19.32 12.67
N LEU A 278 -4.09 18.29 13.40
CA LEU A 278 -4.92 18.40 14.61
C LEU A 278 -4.10 18.81 15.85
N GLY A 279 -2.77 18.88 15.74
CA GLY A 279 -1.88 19.24 16.84
C GLY A 279 -1.53 18.08 17.76
N LEU A 280 -1.64 16.82 17.30
CA LEU A 280 -1.11 15.68 18.04
C LEU A 280 0.43 15.79 18.15
N PRO A 281 1.02 15.41 19.29
CA PRO A 281 2.48 15.40 19.44
C PRO A 281 3.09 14.35 18.51
N MET A 282 4.29 14.65 17.98
CA MET A 282 4.98 13.78 17.02
C MET A 282 5.18 12.37 17.57
N GLU A 283 5.49 12.26 18.87
CA GLU A 283 5.72 11.01 19.58
C GLU A 283 4.47 10.12 19.54
N ALA A 284 3.28 10.69 19.73
CA ALA A 284 2.03 9.94 19.65
C ALA A 284 1.65 9.55 18.21
N VAL A 285 2.01 10.37 17.22
CA VAL A 285 1.83 10.03 15.81
C VAL A 285 2.73 8.85 15.44
N VAL A 286 4.02 8.89 15.82
CA VAL A 286 4.98 7.81 15.59
C VAL A 286 4.54 6.52 16.28
N GLU A 287 4.20 6.57 17.57
CA GLU A 287 3.77 5.38 18.31
C GLU A 287 2.43 4.83 17.79
N GLY A 288 1.50 5.72 17.40
CA GLY A 288 0.25 5.34 16.77
C GLY A 288 0.48 4.61 15.44
N LEU A 289 1.45 5.04 14.63
CA LEU A 289 1.81 4.35 13.39
C LEU A 289 2.42 2.97 13.64
N ARG A 290 3.34 2.84 14.62
CA ARG A 290 3.99 1.57 14.97
C ARG A 290 3.00 0.53 15.50
N SER A 291 1.97 0.96 16.22
CA SER A 291 1.02 0.07 16.91
C SER A 291 -0.29 -0.15 16.16
N PHE A 292 -0.51 0.49 14.99
CA PHE A 292 -1.68 0.29 14.15
C PHE A 292 -1.50 -0.88 13.17
N ASN A 293 -1.96 -2.07 13.56
CA ASN A 293 -1.90 -3.27 12.72
C ASN A 293 -3.08 -3.36 11.74
N PRO A 294 -2.88 -3.83 10.50
CA PRO A 294 -3.95 -4.14 9.57
C PRO A 294 -4.58 -5.52 9.89
N ASP A 295 -5.05 -5.70 11.13
CA ASP A 295 -5.68 -6.95 11.62
C ASP A 295 -7.21 -6.83 11.73
N ASP A 296 -7.89 -7.94 12.08
CA ASP A 296 -9.35 -7.98 12.24
C ASP A 296 -9.87 -7.22 13.49
N ARG A 297 -9.00 -6.55 14.24
CA ARG A 297 -9.38 -5.74 15.39
C ARG A 297 -9.26 -4.25 15.10
N LEU A 298 -8.10 -3.81 14.64
CA LEU A 298 -7.79 -2.40 14.41
C LEU A 298 -8.17 -1.93 13.02
N ASN A 299 -8.12 -2.80 12.01
CA ASN A 299 -8.53 -2.45 10.66
C ASN A 299 -9.24 -3.61 9.94
N PRO A 300 -10.39 -4.06 10.47
CA PRO A 300 -11.04 -5.25 9.97
C PRO A 300 -11.53 -5.08 8.52
N GLY A 301 -11.30 -6.10 7.71
CA GLY A 301 -11.60 -6.18 6.27
C GLY A 301 -10.74 -5.27 5.39
N ARG A 302 -9.52 -4.92 5.82
CA ARG A 302 -8.61 -4.04 5.06
C ARG A 302 -7.19 -4.62 5.08
N MET A 303 -6.85 -5.39 4.04
CA MET A 303 -5.58 -6.11 3.91
C MET A 303 -5.26 -6.98 5.14
N ASN A 304 -6.25 -7.72 5.66
CA ASN A 304 -5.99 -8.65 6.75
C ASN A 304 -5.36 -9.92 6.19
N ILE A 305 -4.16 -10.25 6.66
CA ILE A 305 -3.35 -11.34 6.10
C ILE A 305 -3.18 -12.46 7.12
N TYR A 306 -3.35 -13.68 6.65
CA TYR A 306 -3.24 -14.90 7.46
C TYR A 306 -2.24 -15.87 6.82
N SER A 307 -1.42 -16.51 7.64
CA SER A 307 -0.66 -17.70 7.25
C SER A 307 -1.54 -18.94 7.44
N LEU A 308 -1.83 -19.65 6.35
CA LEU A 308 -2.62 -20.87 6.31
C LEU A 308 -1.68 -22.08 6.13
N PRO A 309 -1.75 -23.10 7.02
CA PRO A 309 -1.02 -24.34 6.82
C PRO A 309 -1.41 -25.03 5.50
N ALA A 310 -0.41 -25.42 4.70
CA ALA A 310 -0.54 -26.20 3.48
C ALA A 310 0.27 -27.50 3.59
N SER A 311 0.10 -28.43 2.64
CA SER A 311 0.77 -29.75 2.68
C SER A 311 2.30 -29.69 2.68
N ASP A 312 2.87 -28.62 2.12
CA ASP A 312 4.30 -28.43 1.87
C ASP A 312 4.86 -27.11 2.44
N GLY A 313 4.14 -26.48 3.39
CA GLY A 313 4.54 -25.21 4.00
C GLY A 313 3.34 -24.33 4.41
N GLU A 314 3.41 -23.04 4.10
CA GLU A 314 2.33 -22.08 4.38
C GLU A 314 1.92 -21.35 3.09
N ALA A 315 0.62 -21.17 2.89
CA ALA A 315 0.05 -20.23 1.93
C ALA A 315 -0.38 -18.95 2.68
N SER A 316 -0.52 -17.83 1.96
CA SER A 316 -1.09 -16.61 2.54
C SER A 316 -2.54 -16.44 2.12
N VAL A 317 -3.40 -15.94 3.01
CA VAL A 317 -4.78 -15.55 2.71
C VAL A 317 -4.94 -14.06 3.01
N ILE A 318 -5.47 -13.29 2.07
CA ILE A 318 -5.77 -11.87 2.21
C ILE A 318 -7.27 -11.66 2.16
N LEU A 319 -7.85 -11.09 3.21
CA LEU A 319 -9.24 -10.66 3.25
C LEU A 319 -9.30 -9.13 3.12
N ASP A 320 -9.95 -8.61 2.08
CA ASP A 320 -10.02 -7.17 1.80
C ASP A 320 -11.37 -6.73 1.20
N LEU A 321 -11.81 -5.50 1.50
CA LEU A 321 -13.05 -4.88 1.00
C LEU A 321 -12.87 -4.16 -0.35
N ALA A 322 -11.91 -4.60 -1.18
CA ALA A 322 -11.79 -4.15 -2.56
C ALA A 322 -13.14 -4.36 -3.28
N HIS A 323 -13.64 -3.32 -3.96
CA HIS A 323 -14.96 -3.34 -4.61
C HIS A 323 -15.03 -2.58 -5.94
N ASN A 324 -13.93 -1.92 -6.35
CA ASN A 324 -13.77 -1.18 -7.60
C ASN A 324 -12.39 -1.47 -8.22
N GLU A 325 -12.10 -0.96 -9.41
CA GLU A 325 -10.87 -1.31 -10.15
C GLU A 325 -9.62 -0.98 -9.34
N ALA A 326 -9.56 0.21 -8.75
CA ALA A 326 -8.41 0.66 -7.97
C ALA A 326 -8.18 -0.22 -6.72
N GLY A 327 -9.26 -0.65 -6.05
CA GLY A 327 -9.17 -1.58 -4.92
C GLY A 327 -8.70 -2.97 -5.32
N LEU A 328 -9.15 -3.49 -6.47
CA LEU A 328 -8.72 -4.79 -6.96
C LEU A 328 -7.25 -4.78 -7.38
N VAL A 329 -6.79 -3.72 -8.06
CA VAL A 329 -5.38 -3.51 -8.40
C VAL A 329 -4.53 -3.52 -7.11
N ALA A 330 -4.94 -2.76 -6.09
CA ALA A 330 -4.27 -2.70 -4.80
C ALA A 330 -4.11 -4.08 -4.14
N LEU A 331 -5.20 -4.86 -4.13
CA LEU A 331 -5.23 -6.20 -3.56
C LEU A 331 -4.29 -7.15 -4.30
N LEU A 332 -4.30 -7.11 -5.64
CA LEU A 332 -3.48 -7.99 -6.46
C LEU A 332 -1.99 -7.62 -6.43
N ASP A 333 -1.65 -6.34 -6.29
CA ASP A 333 -0.27 -5.89 -6.12
C ASP A 333 0.33 -6.41 -4.80
N VAL A 334 -0.44 -6.32 -3.70
CA VAL A 334 -0.04 -6.91 -2.42
C VAL A 334 0.02 -8.44 -2.52
N ALA A 335 -0.98 -9.08 -3.13
CA ALA A 335 -1.00 -10.53 -3.28
C ALA A 335 0.23 -11.03 -4.05
N ARG A 336 0.60 -10.36 -5.14
CA ARG A 336 1.79 -10.71 -5.92
C ARG A 336 3.08 -10.49 -5.15
N GLY A 337 3.18 -9.38 -4.41
CA GLY A 337 4.37 -9.09 -3.59
C GLY A 337 4.53 -9.96 -2.34
N LEU A 338 3.54 -10.78 -2.00
CA LEU A 338 3.62 -11.80 -0.95
C LEU A 338 3.81 -13.22 -1.50
N ALA A 339 3.49 -13.45 -2.77
CA ALA A 339 3.69 -14.75 -3.39
C ALA A 339 5.18 -15.08 -3.45
N ALA A 340 5.54 -16.27 -2.99
CA ALA A 340 6.91 -16.74 -3.08
C ALA A 340 7.32 -16.88 -4.56
N PRO A 341 8.63 -16.92 -4.88
CA PRO A 341 9.07 -17.19 -6.25
C PRO A 341 8.44 -18.49 -6.80
N GLY A 342 7.69 -18.37 -7.90
CA GLY A 342 6.93 -19.48 -8.50
C GLY A 342 5.55 -19.76 -7.87
N GLY A 343 5.20 -19.05 -6.79
CA GLY A 343 3.87 -19.09 -6.16
C GLY A 343 2.81 -18.36 -6.98
N ARG A 344 1.57 -18.80 -6.82
CA ARG A 344 0.40 -18.33 -7.57
C ARG A 344 -0.43 -17.36 -6.74
N VAL A 345 -1.13 -16.44 -7.41
CA VAL A 345 -2.20 -15.63 -6.83
C VAL A 345 -3.55 -16.19 -7.26
N LEU A 346 -4.34 -16.59 -6.27
CA LEU A 346 -5.68 -17.16 -6.44
C LEU A 346 -6.70 -16.15 -5.95
N LEU A 347 -7.62 -15.70 -6.80
CA LEU A 347 -8.55 -14.62 -6.49
C LEU A 347 -10.00 -15.10 -6.41
N ALA A 348 -10.67 -14.79 -5.31
CA ALA A 348 -12.13 -14.80 -5.22
C ALA A 348 -12.67 -13.41 -5.55
N LEU A 349 -13.15 -13.24 -6.78
CA LEU A 349 -13.67 -12.00 -7.36
C LEU A 349 -15.12 -11.76 -6.95
N GLY A 350 -15.46 -10.55 -6.54
CA GLY A 350 -16.85 -10.16 -6.30
C GLY A 350 -17.00 -8.66 -6.00
N THR A 351 -18.18 -8.11 -6.24
CA THR A 351 -18.53 -6.71 -5.87
C THR A 351 -20.03 -6.60 -5.58
N ALA A 352 -20.53 -5.39 -5.31
CA ALA A 352 -21.96 -5.11 -5.14
C ALA A 352 -22.67 -4.89 -6.50
N GLY A 353 -23.94 -5.30 -6.58
CA GLY A 353 -24.71 -5.32 -7.83
C GLY A 353 -25.14 -3.97 -8.37
N ASP A 354 -25.01 -2.91 -7.56
CA ASP A 354 -25.30 -1.53 -7.93
C ASP A 354 -24.13 -0.81 -8.62
N ARG A 355 -23.13 -1.57 -9.09
CA ARG A 355 -22.09 -1.08 -10.01
C ARG A 355 -22.56 -1.16 -11.46
N THR A 356 -21.95 -0.34 -12.31
CA THR A 356 -22.24 -0.35 -13.75
C THR A 356 -21.63 -1.60 -14.39
N ASP A 357 -22.14 -1.95 -15.56
CA ASP A 357 -21.67 -3.12 -16.31
C ASP A 357 -20.20 -2.96 -16.70
N GLU A 358 -19.78 -1.74 -17.05
CA GLU A 358 -18.40 -1.42 -17.41
C GLU A 358 -17.43 -1.68 -16.25
N ILE A 359 -17.81 -1.33 -15.01
CA ILE A 359 -17.00 -1.59 -13.82
C ILE A 359 -16.88 -3.10 -13.60
N MET A 360 -17.96 -3.87 -13.78
CA MET A 360 -17.91 -5.32 -13.62
C MET A 360 -17.01 -5.97 -14.68
N GLU A 361 -17.16 -5.60 -15.96
CA GLU A 361 -16.27 -6.07 -17.01
C GLU A 361 -14.80 -5.70 -16.75
N ALA A 362 -14.54 -4.47 -16.29
CA ALA A 362 -13.19 -4.01 -15.96
C ALA A 362 -12.58 -4.81 -14.80
N LEU A 363 -13.35 -5.11 -13.75
CA LEU A 363 -12.92 -5.98 -12.65
C LEU A 363 -12.56 -7.38 -13.15
N GLY A 364 -13.37 -7.99 -14.02
CA GLY A 364 -13.08 -9.28 -14.64
C GLY A 364 -11.80 -9.24 -15.48
N GLN A 365 -11.59 -8.15 -16.24
CA GLN A 365 -10.38 -7.97 -17.05
C GLN A 365 -9.13 -7.84 -16.18
N ILE A 366 -9.16 -7.00 -15.14
CA ILE A 366 -8.03 -6.83 -14.20
C ILE A 366 -7.71 -8.14 -13.50
N ALA A 367 -8.72 -8.88 -13.03
CA ALA A 367 -8.57 -10.18 -12.40
C ALA A 367 -7.84 -11.16 -13.34
N GLY A 368 -8.31 -11.30 -14.59
CA GLY A 368 -7.73 -12.22 -15.56
C GLY A 368 -6.30 -11.86 -16.00
N GLN A 369 -5.89 -10.59 -15.89
CA GLN A 369 -4.53 -10.15 -16.22
C GLN A 369 -3.51 -10.39 -15.11
N ARG A 370 -3.95 -10.47 -13.84
CA ARG A 370 -3.06 -10.34 -12.68
C ARG A 370 -3.11 -11.53 -11.71
N ALA A 371 -4.20 -12.30 -11.71
CA ALA A 371 -4.32 -13.52 -10.92
C ALA A 371 -4.04 -14.76 -11.80
N ASP A 372 -3.43 -15.78 -11.21
CA ASP A 372 -3.14 -17.06 -11.88
C ASP A 372 -4.38 -17.97 -11.90
N GLN A 373 -5.29 -17.79 -10.94
CA GLN A 373 -6.60 -18.44 -10.90
C GLN A 373 -7.62 -17.44 -10.38
N VAL A 374 -8.79 -17.41 -11.02
CA VAL A 374 -9.93 -16.60 -10.58
C VAL A 374 -11.11 -17.52 -10.32
N VAL A 375 -11.91 -17.21 -9.31
CA VAL A 375 -13.25 -17.75 -9.07
C VAL A 375 -14.21 -16.61 -8.79
N ILE A 376 -15.49 -16.76 -9.11
CA ILE A 376 -16.53 -15.78 -8.80
C ILE A 376 -17.16 -16.12 -7.45
N ALA A 377 -17.25 -15.15 -6.56
CA ALA A 377 -17.83 -15.30 -5.23
C ALA A 377 -19.11 -14.46 -5.08
N HIS A 378 -20.26 -15.14 -5.15
CA HIS A 378 -21.58 -14.51 -5.01
C HIS A 378 -21.89 -14.11 -3.57
N LYS A 379 -22.86 -13.19 -3.43
CA LYS A 379 -23.26 -12.54 -2.17
C LYS A 379 -24.74 -12.14 -2.25
N ASP A 380 -25.64 -12.96 -1.69
CA ASP A 380 -27.09 -12.76 -1.86
C ASP A 380 -27.55 -11.37 -1.38
N HIS A 381 -27.01 -10.87 -0.26
CA HIS A 381 -27.38 -9.56 0.28
C HIS A 381 -26.96 -8.39 -0.63
N TYR A 382 -25.87 -8.56 -1.38
CA TYR A 382 -25.26 -7.50 -2.20
C TYR A 382 -25.64 -7.55 -3.68
N LEU A 383 -26.57 -8.42 -4.07
CA LEU A 383 -27.10 -8.47 -5.43
C LEU A 383 -27.77 -7.16 -5.88
N ARG A 384 -28.39 -6.42 -4.95
CA ARG A 384 -28.96 -5.06 -5.18
C ARG A 384 -29.82 -4.95 -6.45
N GLY A 385 -30.62 -5.98 -6.73
CA GLY A 385 -31.54 -6.04 -7.87
C GLY A 385 -30.95 -6.66 -9.15
N ARG A 386 -29.67 -7.03 -9.15
CA ARG A 386 -29.00 -7.77 -10.22
C ARG A 386 -29.02 -9.29 -9.93
N SER A 387 -29.01 -10.14 -10.95
CA SER A 387 -28.96 -11.60 -10.75
C SER A 387 -27.51 -12.11 -10.65
N THR A 388 -27.30 -13.27 -10.04
CA THR A 388 -25.99 -13.96 -10.02
C THR A 388 -25.51 -14.27 -11.44
N HIS A 389 -26.42 -14.59 -12.36
CA HIS A 389 -26.10 -14.82 -13.76
C HIS A 389 -25.51 -13.58 -14.44
N ASP A 390 -26.04 -12.39 -14.16
CA ASP A 390 -25.49 -11.15 -14.73
C ASP A 390 -24.05 -10.91 -14.28
N PHE A 391 -23.73 -11.21 -13.01
CA PHE A 391 -22.37 -11.15 -12.50
C PHE A 391 -21.44 -12.12 -13.23
N GLU A 392 -21.86 -13.37 -13.42
CA GLU A 392 -21.09 -14.38 -14.14
C GLU A 392 -20.82 -13.96 -15.59
N VAL A 393 -21.83 -13.43 -16.28
CA VAL A 393 -21.70 -12.95 -17.65
C VAL A 393 -20.75 -11.75 -17.75
N LEU A 394 -20.90 -10.74 -16.89
CA LEU A 394 -20.12 -9.52 -16.97
C LEU A 394 -18.67 -9.71 -16.52
N PHE A 395 -18.45 -10.40 -15.40
CA PHE A 395 -17.09 -10.79 -15.01
C PHE A 395 -16.47 -11.72 -16.05
N GLY A 396 -17.22 -12.69 -16.55
CA GLY A 396 -16.79 -13.62 -17.60
C GLY A 396 -16.38 -12.90 -18.88
N ALA A 397 -17.12 -11.88 -19.31
CA ALA A 397 -16.78 -11.06 -20.47
C ALA A 397 -15.44 -10.32 -20.28
N GLY A 398 -15.21 -9.76 -19.09
CA GLY A 398 -13.93 -9.15 -18.72
C GLY A 398 -12.77 -10.16 -18.72
N LEU A 399 -12.98 -11.31 -18.08
CA LEU A 399 -11.99 -12.40 -18.00
C LEU A 399 -11.61 -12.93 -19.39
N ALA A 400 -12.58 -13.11 -20.28
CA ALA A 400 -12.37 -13.58 -21.64
C ALA A 400 -11.47 -12.64 -22.47
N ARG A 401 -11.54 -11.32 -22.25
CA ARG A 401 -10.64 -10.33 -22.89
C ARG A 401 -9.18 -10.52 -22.49
N SER A 402 -8.92 -11.23 -21.40
CA SER A 402 -7.58 -11.54 -20.88
C SER A 402 -7.15 -12.98 -21.17
N GLY A 403 -7.92 -13.70 -22.00
CA GLY A 403 -7.65 -15.10 -22.35
C GLY A 403 -8.05 -16.12 -21.28
N VAL A 404 -8.79 -15.69 -20.24
CA VAL A 404 -9.30 -16.59 -19.19
C VAL A 404 -10.73 -16.99 -19.55
N GLY A 405 -10.92 -18.27 -19.89
CA GLY A 405 -12.24 -18.86 -20.17
C GLY A 405 -12.80 -19.62 -18.96
N ASP A 406 -14.12 -19.82 -18.95
CA ASP A 406 -14.92 -20.59 -17.98
C ASP A 406 -14.38 -20.64 -16.54
N VAL A 407 -14.87 -19.71 -15.72
CA VAL A 407 -14.50 -19.60 -14.32
C VAL A 407 -15.60 -20.16 -13.42
N ALA A 408 -15.21 -20.92 -12.40
CA ALA A 408 -16.14 -21.43 -11.40
C ALA A 408 -16.77 -20.30 -10.59
N ALA A 409 -18.08 -20.38 -10.37
CA ALA A 409 -18.82 -19.49 -9.49
C ALA A 409 -19.29 -20.23 -8.25
N TYR A 410 -19.15 -19.60 -7.09
CA TYR A 410 -19.53 -20.16 -5.79
C TYR A 410 -20.63 -19.31 -5.17
N PRO A 411 -21.55 -19.94 -4.42
CA PRO A 411 -22.73 -19.26 -3.87
C PRO A 411 -22.39 -18.26 -2.76
N SER A 412 -21.18 -18.31 -2.19
CA SER A 412 -20.77 -17.42 -1.11
C SER A 412 -19.26 -17.19 -1.11
N GLU A 413 -18.84 -16.13 -0.43
CA GLU A 413 -17.42 -15.77 -0.26
C GLU A 413 -16.65 -16.83 0.51
N LEU A 414 -17.25 -17.38 1.56
CA LEU A 414 -16.65 -18.44 2.36
C LEU A 414 -16.43 -19.72 1.54
N VAL A 415 -17.42 -20.10 0.73
CA VAL A 415 -17.31 -21.31 -0.12
C VAL A 415 -16.26 -21.10 -1.22
N ALA A 416 -16.15 -19.89 -1.77
CA ALA A 416 -15.09 -19.56 -2.72
C ALA A 416 -13.70 -19.67 -2.08
N LEU A 417 -13.51 -19.13 -0.87
CA LEU A 417 -12.26 -19.27 -0.10
C LEU A 417 -11.92 -20.74 0.13
N GLN A 418 -12.89 -21.53 0.59
CA GLN A 418 -12.73 -22.97 0.83
C GLN A 418 -12.20 -23.70 -0.41
N ALA A 419 -12.82 -23.46 -1.57
CA ALA A 419 -12.43 -24.08 -2.83
C ALA A 419 -11.03 -23.66 -3.31
N LEU A 420 -10.65 -22.39 -3.12
CA LEU A 420 -9.30 -21.92 -3.43
C LEU A 420 -8.25 -22.55 -2.50
N CYS A 421 -8.56 -22.68 -1.21
CA CYS A 421 -7.67 -23.29 -0.23
C CYS A 421 -7.38 -24.77 -0.51
N GLU A 422 -8.32 -25.53 -1.08
CA GLU A 422 -8.10 -26.95 -1.45
C GLU A 422 -6.96 -27.14 -2.45
N HIS A 423 -6.68 -26.15 -3.27
CA HIS A 423 -5.70 -26.21 -4.35
C HIS A 423 -4.43 -25.40 -4.07
N ALA A 424 -4.37 -24.71 -2.93
CA ALA A 424 -3.26 -23.84 -2.56
C ALA A 424 -2.06 -24.66 -2.07
N ARG A 425 -0.88 -24.21 -2.47
CA ARG A 425 0.42 -24.78 -2.10
C ARG A 425 1.22 -23.78 -1.28
N ALA A 426 2.30 -24.25 -0.67
CA ALA A 426 3.24 -23.36 -0.02
C ALA A 426 3.71 -22.23 -0.96
N GLY A 427 3.69 -21.01 -0.45
CA GLY A 427 4.07 -19.81 -1.21
C GLY A 427 2.99 -19.21 -2.11
N ASP A 428 1.84 -19.88 -2.28
CA ASP A 428 0.68 -19.28 -2.94
C ASP A 428 0.04 -18.19 -2.06
N VAL A 429 -0.69 -17.28 -2.70
CA VAL A 429 -1.50 -16.25 -2.05
C VAL A 429 -2.93 -16.31 -2.54
N ILE A 430 -3.86 -16.48 -1.61
CA ILE A 430 -5.30 -16.43 -1.85
C ILE A 430 -5.79 -15.04 -1.48
N ALA A 431 -6.39 -14.32 -2.41
CA ALA A 431 -6.97 -13.00 -2.19
C ALA A 431 -8.50 -13.08 -2.31
N VAL A 432 -9.23 -12.53 -1.34
CA VAL A 432 -10.69 -12.56 -1.30
C VAL A 432 -11.27 -11.16 -1.16
N MET A 433 -12.06 -10.76 -2.16
CA MET A 433 -12.88 -9.54 -2.11
C MET A 433 -14.09 -9.77 -1.19
N THR A 434 -13.90 -9.45 0.10
CA THR A 434 -14.77 -9.82 1.22
C THR A 434 -15.65 -8.66 1.68
N HIS A 435 -16.98 -8.82 1.56
CA HIS A 435 -17.97 -7.78 1.85
C HIS A 435 -19.01 -8.17 2.88
N GLU A 436 -19.33 -9.46 3.01
CA GLU A 436 -20.44 -9.94 3.84
C GLU A 436 -19.96 -10.92 4.92
N GLN A 437 -19.20 -11.95 4.55
CA GLN A 437 -18.92 -13.10 5.42
C GLN A 437 -17.53 -13.06 6.07
N ARG A 438 -17.05 -11.86 6.43
CA ARG A 438 -15.69 -11.70 7.00
C ARG A 438 -15.52 -12.51 8.27
N ALA A 439 -16.46 -12.41 9.21
CA ALA A 439 -16.36 -13.06 10.51
C ALA A 439 -16.34 -14.59 10.37
N GLU A 440 -17.17 -15.13 9.48
CA GLU A 440 -17.25 -16.55 9.17
C GLU A 440 -15.96 -17.06 8.52
N MET A 441 -15.36 -16.29 7.62
CA MET A 441 -14.06 -16.63 7.03
C MET A 441 -12.92 -16.61 8.05
N VAL A 442 -12.88 -15.61 8.93
CA VAL A 442 -11.87 -15.57 10.01
C VAL A 442 -12.02 -16.76 10.95
N ALA A 443 -13.24 -17.10 11.35
CA ALA A 443 -13.52 -18.27 12.18
C ALA A 443 -13.08 -19.57 11.49
N TRP A 444 -13.45 -19.75 10.22
CA TRP A 444 -13.07 -20.93 9.44
C TRP A 444 -11.55 -21.05 9.23
N LEU A 445 -10.86 -19.93 8.98
CA LEU A 445 -9.40 -19.89 8.89
C LEU A 445 -8.76 -20.35 10.20
N ALA A 446 -9.25 -19.87 11.34
CA ALA A 446 -8.77 -20.29 12.65
C ALA A 446 -9.00 -21.80 12.90
N GLU A 447 -10.14 -22.36 12.50
CA GLU A 447 -10.42 -23.81 12.57
C GLU A 447 -9.44 -24.64 11.72
N ARG A 448 -8.92 -24.08 10.63
CA ARG A 448 -7.87 -24.69 9.79
C ARG A 448 -6.45 -24.47 10.31
N GLY A 449 -6.30 -23.87 11.49
CA GLY A 449 -5.00 -23.57 12.09
C GLY A 449 -4.29 -22.38 11.44
N ALA A 450 -4.99 -21.55 10.66
CA ALA A 450 -4.43 -20.31 10.16
C ALA A 450 -4.23 -19.31 11.29
N ARG A 451 -3.18 -18.50 11.16
CA ARG A 451 -2.84 -17.43 12.11
C ARG A 451 -2.79 -16.10 11.40
N ALA A 452 -3.29 -15.04 12.05
CA ALA A 452 -3.07 -13.69 11.55
C ALA A 452 -1.57 -13.37 11.55
N ASP A 453 -1.07 -12.76 10.48
CA ASP A 453 0.34 -12.42 10.36
C ASP A 453 0.72 -11.23 11.21
N ALA A 454 1.81 -11.36 11.96
CA ALA A 454 2.44 -10.22 12.62
C ALA A 454 3.28 -9.41 11.60
N PRO A 455 3.67 -8.16 11.92
CA PRO A 455 4.55 -7.36 11.06
C PRO A 455 5.83 -8.09 10.63
N GLU A 456 6.40 -8.90 11.52
CA GLU A 456 7.59 -9.73 11.28
C GLU A 456 7.34 -10.80 10.22
N ASP A 457 6.17 -11.46 10.26
CA ASP A 457 5.77 -12.46 9.28
C ASP A 457 5.63 -11.84 7.89
N ILE A 458 5.00 -10.66 7.80
CA ILE A 458 4.86 -9.91 6.55
C ILE A 458 6.24 -9.50 6.01
N ARG A 459 7.12 -8.92 6.83
CA ARG A 459 8.48 -8.57 6.41
C ARG A 459 9.23 -9.77 5.84
N ARG A 460 9.12 -10.94 6.49
CA ARG A 460 9.72 -12.18 6.01
C ARG A 460 9.16 -12.60 4.65
N LYS A 461 7.83 -12.58 4.48
CA LYS A 461 7.16 -12.94 3.21
C LYS A 461 7.56 -12.01 2.06
N VAL A 462 7.59 -10.69 2.30
CA VAL A 462 8.02 -9.71 1.29
C VAL A 462 9.48 -9.93 0.88
N LYS A 463 10.38 -10.19 1.83
CA LYS A 463 11.79 -10.52 1.51
C LYS A 463 11.89 -11.80 0.67
N LEU A 464 11.16 -12.86 1.05
CA LEU A 464 11.11 -14.11 0.31
C LEU A 464 10.58 -13.92 -1.12
N ALA A 465 9.49 -13.16 -1.29
CA ALA A 465 8.90 -12.85 -2.59
C ALA A 465 9.87 -12.08 -3.52
N GLN A 466 10.74 -11.24 -2.95
CA GLN A 466 11.81 -10.54 -3.67
C GLN A 466 12.99 -11.45 -4.06
N GLY A 467 12.94 -12.75 -3.73
CA GLY A 467 14.05 -13.68 -3.93
C GLY A 467 15.24 -13.43 -2.99
N LYS A 468 15.06 -12.60 -1.95
CA LYS A 468 16.08 -12.37 -0.93
C LYS A 468 16.13 -13.54 0.04
N HIS A 469 17.27 -13.71 0.70
CA HIS A 469 17.44 -14.83 1.60
C HIS A 469 16.52 -14.71 2.83
N ARG A 470 16.03 -15.83 3.36
CA ARG A 470 15.19 -15.85 4.59
C ARG A 470 15.86 -15.24 5.82
N ARG A 471 17.20 -15.17 5.82
CA ARG A 471 18.03 -14.58 6.88
C ARG A 471 18.74 -13.29 6.41
N GLU A 472 18.21 -12.60 5.39
CA GLU A 472 18.84 -11.39 4.83
C GLU A 472 19.14 -10.35 5.92
N GLU A 473 18.24 -10.17 6.89
CA GLU A 473 18.44 -9.22 7.99
C GLU A 473 19.61 -9.58 8.89
N ASP A 474 19.81 -10.87 9.17
CA ASP A 474 20.96 -11.30 9.95
C ASP A 474 22.25 -11.02 9.19
N PHE A 475 22.24 -11.17 7.86
CA PHE A 475 23.38 -10.82 7.01
C PHE A 475 23.63 -9.31 6.96
N GLU A 476 22.58 -8.48 6.81
CA GLU A 476 22.68 -7.02 6.89
C GLU A 476 23.26 -6.59 8.26
N ASN A 477 22.75 -7.16 9.34
CA ASN A 477 23.21 -6.90 10.71
C ASN A 477 24.68 -7.27 10.93
N LEU A 478 25.23 -8.28 10.23
CA LEU A 478 26.68 -8.57 10.29
C LEU A 478 27.48 -7.33 9.88
N TRP A 479 27.08 -6.67 8.79
CA TRP A 479 27.83 -5.55 8.23
C TRP A 479 27.62 -4.23 8.99
N ASP A 480 26.54 -4.12 9.76
CA ASP A 480 26.32 -3.01 10.70
C ASP A 480 27.18 -3.13 11.98
N MET A 481 27.68 -4.33 12.32
CA MET A 481 28.59 -4.51 13.46
C MET A 481 29.94 -3.85 13.19
N THR A 482 30.33 -2.88 14.01
CA THR A 482 31.62 -2.18 13.84
C THR A 482 32.84 -3.00 14.28
N ASP A 483 32.68 -3.94 15.20
CA ASP A 483 33.75 -4.81 15.67
C ASP A 483 33.93 -6.05 14.76
N ALA A 484 35.12 -6.19 14.17
CA ALA A 484 35.40 -7.26 13.22
C ALA A 484 35.37 -8.66 13.85
N SER A 485 35.80 -8.80 15.12
CA SER A 485 35.82 -10.10 15.80
C SER A 485 34.41 -10.58 16.13
N ALA A 486 33.54 -9.69 16.62
CA ALA A 486 32.13 -9.95 16.84
C ALA A 486 31.42 -10.30 15.54
N ARG A 487 31.71 -9.57 14.45
CA ARG A 487 31.15 -9.83 13.13
C ARG A 487 31.50 -11.24 12.63
N ILE A 488 32.78 -11.63 12.69
CA ILE A 488 33.24 -12.97 12.32
C ILE A 488 32.56 -14.05 13.18
N ALA A 489 32.47 -13.83 14.49
CA ALA A 489 31.84 -14.79 15.40
C ALA A 489 30.34 -14.98 15.10
N ALA A 490 29.63 -13.89 14.80
CA ALA A 490 28.22 -13.90 14.41
C ALA A 490 28.02 -14.60 13.05
N ALA A 491 28.87 -14.31 12.07
CA ALA A 491 28.82 -14.95 10.75
C ALA A 491 29.10 -16.46 10.83
N ALA A 492 30.10 -16.86 11.63
CA ALA A 492 30.39 -18.27 11.91
C ALA A 492 29.20 -18.98 12.60
N ALA A 493 28.49 -18.28 13.50
CA ALA A 493 27.29 -18.82 14.13
C ALA A 493 26.13 -19.00 13.14
N LEU A 494 25.93 -18.04 12.22
CA LEU A 494 24.92 -18.12 11.17
C LEU A 494 25.22 -19.26 10.19
N HIS A 495 26.47 -19.40 9.73
CA HIS A 495 26.89 -20.50 8.86
C HIS A 495 26.67 -21.87 9.52
N ARG A 496 27.04 -22.03 10.80
CA ARG A 496 26.75 -23.25 11.56
C ARG A 496 25.24 -23.54 11.72
N ALA A 497 24.42 -22.50 11.82
CA ALA A 497 22.97 -22.64 11.93
C ALA A 497 22.30 -22.97 10.58
N LEU A 498 23.01 -22.80 9.46
CA LEU A 498 22.52 -22.95 8.10
C LEU A 498 23.48 -23.84 7.28
N PRO A 499 23.62 -25.14 7.62
CA PRO A 499 24.56 -26.02 6.95
C PRO A 499 24.22 -26.17 5.46
N GLY A 500 25.20 -25.96 4.59
CA GLY A 500 25.06 -26.02 3.12
C GLY A 500 24.39 -24.80 2.49
N ASP A 501 24.16 -23.73 3.25
CA ASP A 501 23.56 -22.49 2.74
C ASP A 501 24.61 -21.62 2.07
N ALA A 502 24.50 -21.50 0.74
CA ALA A 502 25.46 -20.75 -0.07
C ALA A 502 25.63 -19.29 0.37
N ARG A 503 24.53 -18.62 0.78
CA ARG A 503 24.61 -17.21 1.20
C ARG A 503 25.28 -17.08 2.56
N ALA A 504 25.04 -18.00 3.49
CA ALA A 504 25.72 -17.98 4.79
C ALA A 504 27.24 -18.21 4.65
N ALA A 505 27.66 -19.12 3.77
CA ALA A 505 29.07 -19.36 3.46
C ALA A 505 29.72 -18.11 2.84
N TYR A 506 29.04 -17.47 1.88
CA TYR A 506 29.48 -16.22 1.26
C TYR A 506 29.70 -15.09 2.26
N GLU A 507 28.72 -14.84 3.13
CA GLU A 507 28.83 -13.76 4.12
C GLU A 507 29.95 -14.05 5.11
N TYR A 508 30.08 -15.31 5.56
CA TYR A 508 31.17 -15.68 6.45
C TYR A 508 32.55 -15.49 5.81
N ALA A 509 32.72 -15.91 4.54
CA ALA A 509 33.92 -15.64 3.76
C ALA A 509 34.22 -14.14 3.70
N GLY A 510 33.21 -13.31 3.40
CA GLY A 510 33.33 -11.85 3.35
C GLY A 510 33.80 -11.23 4.65
N THR A 511 33.33 -11.73 5.80
CA THR A 511 33.78 -11.21 7.11
C THR A 511 35.24 -11.55 7.42
N LEU A 512 35.72 -12.72 6.99
CA LEU A 512 37.11 -13.14 7.15
C LEU A 512 38.03 -12.36 6.20
N ASP A 513 37.63 -12.24 4.94
CA ASP A 513 38.33 -11.49 3.89
C ASP A 513 38.48 -10.01 4.28
N ALA A 514 37.41 -9.37 4.75
CA ALA A 514 37.46 -7.99 5.25
C ALA A 514 38.37 -7.79 6.47
N ALA A 515 38.68 -8.85 7.21
CA ALA A 515 39.59 -8.85 8.36
C ALA A 515 41.03 -9.27 7.99
N GLY A 516 41.34 -9.45 6.71
CA GLY A 516 42.66 -9.90 6.25
C GLY A 516 42.97 -11.36 6.59
N ARG A 517 41.92 -12.20 6.64
CA ARG A 517 42.02 -13.66 6.84
C ARG A 517 41.66 -14.41 5.56
N GLU A 518 42.29 -14.02 4.46
CA GLU A 518 41.99 -14.54 3.11
C GLU A 518 42.17 -16.06 3.02
N ALA A 519 43.16 -16.63 3.71
CA ALA A 519 43.41 -18.08 3.72
C ALA A 519 42.21 -18.87 4.29
N ASP A 520 41.49 -18.28 5.25
CA ASP A 520 40.28 -18.88 5.82
C ASP A 520 39.02 -18.57 4.97
N ALA A 521 39.03 -17.45 4.24
CA ALA A 521 37.90 -17.01 3.41
C ALA A 521 37.76 -17.80 2.09
N VAL A 522 38.87 -18.11 1.41
CA VAL A 522 38.89 -18.83 0.13
C VAL A 522 38.03 -20.11 0.12
N PRO A 523 38.20 -21.07 1.06
CA PRO A 523 37.39 -22.29 1.04
C PRO A 523 35.89 -22.03 1.24
N LEU A 524 35.51 -20.95 1.93
CA LEU A 524 34.12 -20.58 2.12
C LEU A 524 33.51 -19.90 0.89
N TYR A 525 34.30 -19.11 0.15
CA TYR A 525 33.86 -18.59 -1.15
C TYR A 525 33.65 -19.74 -2.16
N GLU A 526 34.55 -20.72 -2.18
CA GLU A 526 34.42 -21.93 -3.01
C GLU A 526 33.17 -22.73 -2.60
N GLU A 527 32.97 -22.98 -1.30
CA GLU A 527 31.75 -23.62 -0.77
C GLU A 527 30.47 -22.89 -1.22
N ALA A 528 30.46 -21.57 -1.13
CA ALA A 528 29.31 -20.77 -1.54
C ALA A 528 29.00 -20.92 -3.03
N LEU A 529 30.03 -20.84 -3.88
CA LEU A 529 29.88 -20.97 -5.34
C LEU A 529 29.42 -22.37 -5.75
N ASP A 530 29.98 -23.41 -5.14
CA ASP A 530 29.63 -24.82 -5.39
C ASP A 530 28.22 -25.16 -4.89
N SER A 531 27.78 -24.51 -3.80
CA SER A 531 26.43 -24.65 -3.25
C SER A 531 25.36 -23.87 -4.03
N GLY A 532 25.71 -23.27 -5.17
CA GLY A 532 24.76 -22.60 -6.05
C GLY A 532 24.35 -21.21 -5.60
N LEU A 533 25.28 -20.41 -5.05
CA LEU A 533 25.04 -19.01 -4.67
C LEU A 533 24.32 -18.26 -5.82
N PRO A 534 23.17 -17.59 -5.55
CA PRO A 534 22.45 -16.85 -6.58
C PRO A 534 23.08 -15.47 -6.86
N GLU A 535 22.75 -14.90 -8.02
CA GLU A 535 23.05 -13.51 -8.35
C GLU A 535 22.29 -12.54 -7.41
N PRO A 536 22.84 -11.34 -7.08
CA PRO A 536 24.14 -10.81 -7.51
C PRO A 536 25.35 -11.30 -6.69
N HIS A 537 25.13 -12.14 -5.67
CA HIS A 537 26.18 -12.56 -4.73
C HIS A 537 27.22 -13.47 -5.39
N ARG A 538 26.81 -14.34 -6.32
CA ARG A 538 27.72 -15.16 -7.13
C ARG A 538 28.79 -14.34 -7.86
N HIS A 539 28.37 -13.28 -8.54
CA HIS A 539 29.28 -12.34 -9.20
C HIS A 539 30.25 -11.69 -8.21
N ARG A 540 29.76 -11.21 -7.08
CA ARG A 540 30.59 -10.58 -6.04
C ARG A 540 31.58 -11.58 -5.42
N ALA A 541 31.14 -12.79 -5.12
CA ALA A 541 31.96 -13.87 -4.58
C ALA A 541 33.13 -14.22 -5.51
N ARG A 542 32.93 -14.26 -6.82
CA ARG A 542 34.02 -14.51 -7.78
C ARG A 542 35.06 -13.39 -7.79
N ILE A 543 34.63 -12.13 -7.72
CA ILE A 543 35.55 -10.98 -7.62
C ILE A 543 36.34 -11.04 -6.32
N GLN A 544 35.65 -11.25 -5.20
CA GLN A 544 36.26 -11.29 -3.87
C GLN A 544 37.22 -12.47 -3.75
N LEU A 545 36.81 -13.68 -4.17
CA LEU A 545 37.68 -14.85 -4.25
C LEU A 545 38.95 -14.58 -5.07
N ALA A 546 38.83 -13.96 -6.25
CA ALA A 546 40.00 -13.59 -7.05
C ALA A 546 40.92 -12.60 -6.31
N SER A 547 40.34 -11.61 -5.62
CA SER A 547 41.09 -10.67 -4.79
C SER A 547 41.82 -11.38 -3.64
N SER A 548 41.16 -12.30 -2.95
CA SER A 548 41.75 -13.08 -1.85
C SER A 548 42.88 -13.99 -2.37
N LEU A 549 42.70 -14.65 -3.52
CA LEU A 549 43.74 -15.46 -4.17
C LEU A 549 44.97 -14.63 -4.53
N ARG A 550 44.77 -13.40 -5.04
CA ARG A 550 45.84 -12.45 -5.34
C ARG A 550 46.62 -12.07 -4.08
N ASN A 551 45.93 -11.73 -2.99
CA ASN A 551 46.56 -11.40 -1.71
C ASN A 551 47.37 -12.56 -1.13
N LEU A 552 46.98 -13.81 -1.42
CA LEU A 552 47.71 -15.03 -1.03
C LEU A 552 48.86 -15.39 -1.98
N GLY A 553 49.21 -14.54 -2.95
CA GLY A 553 50.29 -14.78 -3.90
C GLY A 553 49.95 -15.79 -4.99
N ARG A 554 48.65 -15.96 -5.31
CA ARG A 554 48.15 -16.84 -6.39
C ARG A 554 47.52 -16.03 -7.54
N PRO A 555 48.22 -15.04 -8.14
CA PRO A 555 47.64 -14.13 -9.11
C PRO A 555 47.21 -14.79 -10.42
N GLY A 556 47.87 -15.88 -10.85
CA GLY A 556 47.48 -16.60 -12.08
C GLY A 556 46.08 -17.26 -11.98
N GLU A 557 45.73 -17.77 -10.80
CA GLU A 557 44.39 -18.32 -10.55
C GLU A 557 43.34 -17.20 -10.49
N ALA A 558 43.69 -16.06 -9.89
CA ALA A 558 42.86 -14.87 -9.88
C ALA A 558 42.56 -14.37 -11.31
N VAL A 559 43.58 -14.31 -12.18
CA VAL A 559 43.41 -13.94 -13.60
C VAL A 559 42.45 -14.91 -14.30
N THR A 560 42.64 -16.22 -14.15
CA THR A 560 41.78 -17.23 -14.78
C THR A 560 40.31 -17.08 -14.37
N LEU A 561 40.06 -16.87 -13.08
CA LEU A 561 38.70 -16.69 -12.55
C LEU A 561 38.04 -15.41 -13.10
N LEU A 562 38.82 -14.33 -13.19
CA LEU A 562 38.37 -13.03 -13.66
C LEU A 562 38.24 -12.97 -15.19
N ASP A 563 39.05 -13.69 -15.96
CA ASP A 563 38.89 -13.87 -17.42
C ASP A 563 37.51 -14.46 -17.73
N ALA A 564 37.16 -15.57 -17.06
CA ALA A 564 35.85 -16.18 -17.21
C ALA A 564 34.72 -15.21 -16.83
N LEU A 565 34.91 -14.44 -15.75
CA LEU A 565 33.89 -13.50 -15.29
C LEU A 565 33.70 -12.31 -16.27
N VAL A 566 34.78 -11.76 -16.81
CA VAL A 566 34.74 -10.66 -17.78
C VAL A 566 34.17 -11.15 -19.11
N ALA A 567 34.43 -12.40 -19.52
CA ALA A 567 33.80 -12.99 -20.70
C ALA A 567 32.27 -13.15 -20.53
N GLU A 568 31.81 -13.51 -19.33
CA GLU A 568 30.39 -13.62 -19.01
C GLU A 568 29.70 -12.25 -18.85
N ARG A 569 30.41 -11.25 -18.32
CA ARG A 569 29.90 -9.90 -18.03
C ARG A 569 30.89 -8.80 -18.46
N PRO A 570 31.04 -8.57 -19.78
CA PRO A 570 31.99 -7.60 -20.31
C PRO A 570 31.67 -6.16 -19.89
N GLU A 571 30.44 -5.88 -19.44
CA GLU A 571 30.03 -4.58 -18.93
C GLU A 571 30.47 -4.33 -17.47
N SER A 572 31.02 -5.30 -16.74
CA SER A 572 31.37 -5.13 -15.33
C SER A 572 32.71 -4.40 -15.13
N ALA A 573 32.66 -3.08 -14.90
CA ALA A 573 33.87 -2.28 -14.64
C ALA A 573 34.68 -2.79 -13.43
N ALA A 574 33.99 -3.28 -12.39
CA ALA A 574 34.66 -3.85 -11.22
C ALA A 574 35.44 -5.12 -11.58
N ALA A 575 34.86 -6.05 -12.35
CA ALA A 575 35.56 -7.26 -12.78
C ALA A 575 36.80 -6.93 -13.63
N ILE A 576 36.69 -5.98 -14.55
CA ILE A 576 37.81 -5.52 -15.39
C ILE A 576 38.91 -4.89 -14.53
N ALA A 577 38.56 -4.06 -13.55
CA ALA A 577 39.54 -3.43 -12.67
C ALA A 577 40.27 -4.45 -11.79
N PHE A 578 39.56 -5.39 -11.17
CA PHE A 578 40.18 -6.47 -10.41
C PHE A 578 41.02 -7.39 -11.29
N ARG A 579 40.62 -7.61 -12.54
CA ARG A 579 41.40 -8.37 -13.51
C ARG A 579 42.71 -7.67 -13.84
N ALA A 580 42.69 -6.37 -14.10
CA ALA A 580 43.90 -5.60 -14.36
C ALA A 580 44.87 -5.63 -13.17
N LEU A 581 44.36 -5.57 -11.94
CA LEU A 581 45.15 -5.75 -10.72
C LEU A 581 45.76 -7.15 -10.61
N ALA A 582 45.00 -8.20 -10.93
CA ALA A 582 45.52 -9.57 -10.95
C ALA A 582 46.57 -9.77 -12.05
N CYS A 583 46.35 -9.21 -13.24
CA CYS A 583 47.30 -9.22 -14.35
C CYS A 583 48.61 -8.50 -13.97
N LEU A 584 48.54 -7.35 -13.30
CA LEU A 584 49.72 -6.65 -12.79
C LEU A 584 50.55 -7.56 -11.88
N ASP A 585 49.91 -8.21 -10.90
CA ASP A 585 50.59 -9.10 -9.95
C ASP A 585 51.06 -10.41 -10.61
N ALA A 586 50.48 -10.81 -11.74
CA ALA A 586 50.89 -11.95 -12.56
C ALA A 586 51.99 -11.62 -13.59
N GLY A 587 52.44 -10.35 -13.69
CA GLY A 587 53.42 -9.93 -14.69
C GLY A 587 52.85 -9.73 -16.11
N GLN A 588 51.55 -9.47 -16.21
CA GLN A 588 50.78 -9.23 -17.45
C GLN A 588 50.20 -7.80 -17.48
N ALA A 589 50.96 -6.82 -16.99
CA ALA A 589 50.48 -5.46 -16.73
C ALA A 589 49.92 -4.77 -17.99
N GLU A 590 50.52 -5.03 -19.15
CA GLU A 590 50.13 -4.50 -20.45
C GLU A 590 48.68 -4.86 -20.78
N THR A 591 48.29 -6.13 -20.64
CA THR A 591 46.91 -6.58 -20.86
C THR A 591 45.93 -5.87 -19.93
N GLY A 592 46.29 -5.74 -18.64
CA GLY A 592 45.46 -5.05 -17.65
C GLY A 592 45.24 -3.56 -17.98
N VAL A 593 46.28 -2.87 -18.45
CA VAL A 593 46.20 -1.44 -18.82
C VAL A 593 45.32 -1.23 -20.05
N ALA A 594 45.48 -2.06 -21.09
CA ALA A 594 44.66 -1.95 -22.30
C ALA A 594 43.16 -2.08 -21.98
N ASP A 595 42.79 -3.06 -21.16
CA ASP A 595 41.38 -3.33 -20.85
C ASP A 595 40.78 -2.27 -19.91
N LEU A 596 41.58 -1.65 -19.03
CA LEU A 596 41.15 -0.49 -18.25
C LEU A 596 40.85 0.73 -19.12
N ILE A 597 41.66 0.98 -20.16
CA ILE A 597 41.41 2.07 -21.11
C ILE A 597 40.09 1.84 -21.84
N ASP A 598 39.85 0.63 -22.33
CA ASP A 598 38.61 0.29 -23.03
C ASP A 598 37.37 0.43 -22.12
N ALA A 599 37.46 -0.04 -20.88
CA ALA A 599 36.39 0.08 -19.89
C ALA A 599 36.08 1.54 -19.53
N LEU A 600 37.11 2.39 -19.42
CA LEU A 600 36.98 3.82 -19.18
C LEU A 600 36.25 4.50 -20.35
N LEU A 601 36.72 4.25 -21.58
CA LEU A 601 36.15 4.85 -22.79
C LEU A 601 34.70 4.42 -23.01
N ALA A 602 34.34 3.17 -22.71
CA ALA A 602 32.97 2.67 -22.84
C ALA A 602 31.97 3.42 -21.94
N ARG A 603 32.43 4.04 -20.85
CA ARG A 603 31.59 4.71 -19.84
C ARG A 603 31.71 6.22 -19.80
N ALA A 604 32.76 6.79 -20.39
CA ALA A 604 32.97 8.23 -20.38
C ALA A 604 31.94 8.96 -21.26
N THR A 605 31.23 9.93 -20.66
CA THR A 605 30.19 10.75 -21.31
C THR A 605 30.55 12.23 -21.44
N ASP A 606 31.73 12.64 -20.98
CA ASP A 606 32.21 14.01 -21.04
C ASP A 606 32.87 14.35 -22.39
N ASP A 607 32.85 15.64 -22.74
CA ASP A 607 33.35 16.15 -24.02
C ASP A 607 34.88 15.96 -24.16
N ASP A 608 35.64 16.01 -23.05
CA ASP A 608 37.10 15.82 -23.06
C ASP A 608 37.45 14.38 -23.46
N SER A 609 36.83 13.39 -22.82
CA SER A 609 37.01 11.97 -23.16
C SER A 609 36.59 11.67 -24.60
N PHE A 610 35.57 12.36 -25.12
CA PHE A 610 35.16 12.22 -26.52
C PHE A 610 36.25 12.71 -27.49
N ALA A 611 36.88 13.86 -27.19
CA ALA A 611 37.95 14.42 -28.03
C ALA A 611 39.18 13.51 -28.14
N TYR A 612 39.51 12.76 -27.08
CA TYR A 612 40.68 11.88 -27.03
C TYR A 612 40.40 10.39 -27.29
N ARG A 613 39.13 9.99 -27.43
CA ARG A 613 38.70 8.59 -27.58
C ARG A 613 39.50 7.82 -28.63
N ARG A 614 39.65 8.37 -29.84
CA ARG A 614 40.39 7.72 -30.93
C ARG A 614 41.86 7.49 -30.57
N ALA A 615 42.52 8.44 -29.91
CA ALA A 615 43.92 8.31 -29.52
C ALA A 615 44.09 7.26 -28.42
N LEU A 616 43.21 7.27 -27.41
CA LEU A 616 43.24 6.31 -26.30
C LEU A 616 42.97 4.87 -26.78
N THR A 617 42.03 4.67 -27.72
CA THR A 617 41.83 3.35 -28.36
C THR A 617 43.09 2.87 -29.08
N ALA A 618 43.75 3.74 -29.85
CA ALA A 618 44.99 3.38 -30.54
C ALA A 618 46.12 3.00 -29.57
N TYR A 619 46.22 3.68 -28.42
CA TYR A 619 47.17 3.30 -27.38
C TYR A 619 46.84 1.96 -26.71
N ALA A 620 45.56 1.68 -26.46
CA ALA A 620 45.14 0.38 -25.93
C ALA A 620 45.52 -0.77 -26.89
N ASP A 621 45.33 -0.59 -28.20
CA ASP A 621 45.73 -1.55 -29.23
C ASP A 621 47.24 -1.75 -29.28
N GLU A 622 48.04 -0.67 -29.16
CA GLU A 622 49.50 -0.77 -29.13
C GLU A 622 50.00 -1.51 -27.89
N VAL A 623 49.43 -1.23 -26.72
CA VAL A 623 49.77 -1.92 -25.47
C VAL A 623 49.41 -3.40 -25.56
N ARG A 624 48.26 -3.75 -26.13
CA ARG A 624 47.83 -5.13 -26.35
C ARG A 624 48.78 -5.89 -27.28
N ALA A 625 49.20 -5.27 -28.38
CA ALA A 625 50.17 -5.88 -29.30
C ALA A 625 51.55 -6.15 -28.66
N ARG A 626 51.96 -5.35 -27.68
CA ARG A 626 53.20 -5.60 -26.91
C ARG A 626 53.07 -6.77 -25.92
N ALA A 627 51.87 -7.09 -25.46
CA ALA A 627 51.64 -8.21 -24.56
C ALA A 627 51.65 -9.58 -25.30
N GLU A 628 51.39 -9.57 -26.61
CA GLU A 628 51.28 -10.77 -27.46
C GLU A 628 52.62 -11.19 -28.11
N GLY A 629 53.62 -10.30 -28.16
CA GLY A 629 54.93 -10.52 -28.76
C GLY A 629 56.04 -10.66 -27.73
#